data_AF-A0A2C6DJF7-F1
#
_entry.id   AF-A0A2C6DJF7-F1
#
_cell.length_a   1.000
_cell.length_b   1.000
_cell.length_c   1.000
_cell.angle_alpha   90.00
_cell.angle_beta   90.00
_cell.angle_gamma   90.00
#
_symmetry.space_group_name_H-M   'P 1'
#
loop_
_entity.id
_entity.type
_entity.pdbx_description
1 polymer ?
#
loop_
_entity_poly.entity_id
_entity_poly.type
_entity_poly.pdbx_seq_one_letter_code
_entity_poly.pdbx_strand_id
1 'polypeptide(L)'
;MKVNVMLKKLVLALGLAGLTSSSVWAASTGTTSSVQGRIPVLSAPTNSAQNAVDLTTNATGATLAVGDAITLTYRYNDTDGDGDASNTHVTWYYVKSGSDTPITSGFIHTGSTTVGGTGTSVLTIPAVAMGASAIKVVVQAYSVTGDPIAGQTITIADTRDNTSGGSGTLPGPISPGASITGGIFRQSDTPSAGSGATDYSRSSVVHPVVGETYVFRAWDDANNNGVWDTGEIRLTPTTIQWQLDGTNSTANGSSTVATLSHQAIVGATTDTYTIPANSGSSSGAIPGDQGFNLNVDFN
;
A
#
# COMPACT_ATOMS: atom_id res chain seq x y z
N MET A 1 81.68 -72.11 -0.64
CA MET A 1 80.61 -71.79 0.34
C MET A 1 80.28 -70.29 0.30
N LYS A 2 79.52 -69.81 -0.70
CA LYS A 2 79.06 -68.39 -0.78
C LYS A 2 77.67 -68.21 -1.45
N VAL A 3 77.19 -69.21 -2.19
CA VAL A 3 75.90 -69.15 -2.92
C VAL A 3 74.67 -69.33 -2.00
N ASN A 4 74.82 -70.09 -0.91
CA ASN A 4 73.68 -70.50 -0.06
C ASN A 4 73.18 -69.40 0.90
N VAL A 5 73.98 -68.35 1.14
CA VAL A 5 73.60 -67.22 2.01
C VAL A 5 72.87 -66.13 1.21
N MET A 6 73.24 -65.93 -0.07
CA MET A 6 72.57 -64.95 -0.92
C MET A 6 71.15 -65.37 -1.30
N LEU A 7 70.92 -66.66 -1.57
CA LEU A 7 69.60 -67.17 -1.90
C LEU A 7 68.61 -67.01 -0.73
N LYS A 8 69.06 -67.29 0.50
CA LYS A 8 68.24 -67.13 1.72
C LYS A 8 67.87 -65.67 2.00
N LYS A 9 68.81 -64.73 1.75
CA LYS A 9 68.54 -63.29 1.88
C LYS A 9 67.60 -62.78 0.80
N LEU A 10 67.72 -63.27 -0.43
CA LEU A 10 66.85 -62.92 -1.55
C LEU A 10 65.41 -63.43 -1.32
N VAL A 11 65.25 -64.65 -0.83
CA VAL A 11 63.94 -65.24 -0.49
C VAL A 11 63.28 -64.50 0.67
N LEU A 12 64.05 -64.13 1.71
CA LEU A 12 63.52 -63.34 2.83
C LEU A 12 63.12 -61.93 2.39
N ALA A 13 63.90 -61.29 1.50
CA ALA A 13 63.58 -59.98 0.95
C ALA A 13 62.34 -60.00 0.04
N LEU A 14 62.16 -61.03 -0.80
CA LEU A 14 60.93 -61.21 -1.59
C LEU A 14 59.72 -61.54 -0.71
N GLY A 15 59.91 -62.30 0.37
CA GLY A 15 58.87 -62.59 1.35
C GLY A 15 58.40 -61.35 2.11
N LEU A 16 59.31 -60.45 2.50
CA LEU A 16 58.96 -59.19 3.15
C LEU A 16 58.29 -58.19 2.19
N ALA A 17 58.72 -58.11 0.93
CA ALA A 17 58.10 -57.23 -0.07
C ALA A 17 56.69 -57.69 -0.48
N GLY A 18 56.43 -59.00 -0.47
CA GLY A 18 55.09 -59.57 -0.72
C GLY A 18 54.09 -59.29 0.40
N LEU A 19 54.55 -59.17 1.65
CA LEU A 19 53.69 -58.90 2.82
C LEU A 19 53.33 -57.42 3.00
N THR A 20 54.05 -56.49 2.34
CA THR A 20 53.76 -55.05 2.37
C THR A 20 52.91 -54.55 1.21
N SER A 21 52.45 -55.47 0.34
CA SER A 21 51.65 -55.15 -0.84
C SER A 21 50.16 -55.38 -0.58
N SER A 22 49.63 -54.83 0.52
CA SER A 22 48.17 -54.70 0.65
C SER A 22 47.73 -53.53 -0.24
N SER A 23 47.04 -53.83 -1.33
CA SER A 23 46.32 -52.81 -2.09
C SER A 23 45.28 -52.18 -1.17
N VAL A 24 45.53 -50.96 -0.71
CA VAL A 24 44.51 -50.13 -0.05
C VAL A 24 43.57 -49.65 -1.17
N TRP A 25 42.39 -50.25 -1.25
CA TRP A 25 41.39 -49.84 -2.21
C TRP A 25 40.75 -48.54 -1.73
N ALA A 26 41.18 -47.41 -2.29
CA ALA A 26 40.45 -46.16 -2.22
C ALA A 26 39.50 -46.11 -3.42
N ALA A 27 38.27 -46.59 -3.23
CA ALA A 27 37.20 -46.44 -4.20
C ALA A 27 36.10 -45.58 -3.59
N SER A 28 35.57 -44.64 -4.37
CA SER A 28 34.33 -43.92 -4.02
C SER A 28 33.21 -44.41 -4.93
N THR A 29 31.98 -44.37 -4.42
CA THR A 29 30.81 -44.45 -5.30
C THR A 29 30.78 -43.23 -6.23
N GLY A 30 29.94 -43.27 -7.27
CA GLY A 30 29.57 -42.07 -7.99
C GLY A 30 28.82 -41.07 -7.07
N THR A 31 28.76 -39.81 -7.50
CA THR A 31 27.99 -38.76 -6.81
C THR A 31 26.49 -39.01 -6.97
N THR A 32 25.74 -38.94 -5.88
CA THR A 32 24.27 -38.97 -5.90
C THR A 32 23.71 -37.61 -6.31
N SER A 33 22.39 -37.51 -6.52
CA SER A 33 21.69 -36.21 -6.57
C SER A 33 21.85 -35.42 -5.26
N SER A 34 21.39 -34.16 -5.25
CA SER A 34 21.35 -33.35 -4.03
C SER A 34 20.62 -34.07 -2.90
N VAL A 35 21.16 -33.94 -1.68
CA VAL A 35 20.45 -34.37 -0.47
C VAL A 35 19.33 -33.37 -0.25
N GLN A 36 18.09 -33.86 -0.22
CA GLN A 36 16.92 -33.04 0.00
C GLN A 36 16.71 -32.81 1.49
N GLY A 37 16.44 -31.55 1.84
CA GLY A 37 15.89 -31.15 3.13
C GLY A 37 14.37 -31.28 3.16
N ARG A 38 13.76 -30.52 4.06
CA ARG A 38 12.31 -30.45 4.29
C ARG A 38 11.80 -29.10 3.81
N ILE A 39 10.57 -29.13 3.31
CA ILE A 39 9.91 -27.95 2.76
C ILE A 39 9.61 -26.95 3.91
N PRO A 40 9.91 -25.65 3.76
CA PRO A 40 9.51 -24.64 4.73
C PRO A 40 7.99 -24.49 4.81
N VAL A 41 7.49 -24.19 6.01
CA VAL A 41 6.06 -24.05 6.29
C VAL A 41 5.79 -22.76 7.03
N LEU A 42 4.79 -22.01 6.56
CA LEU A 42 4.19 -20.91 7.31
C LEU A 42 3.00 -21.42 8.12
N SER A 43 2.81 -20.89 9.32
CA SER A 43 1.64 -21.20 10.15
C SER A 43 1.04 -19.94 10.77
N ALA A 44 -0.27 -19.95 11.02
CA ALA A 44 -0.97 -18.87 11.69
C ALA A 44 -0.56 -18.83 13.18
N PRO A 45 0.04 -17.74 13.69
CA PRO A 45 0.47 -17.66 15.09
C PRO A 45 -0.63 -17.92 16.12
N THR A 46 -1.87 -17.49 15.84
CA THR A 46 -3.00 -17.57 16.79
C THR A 46 -3.49 -18.98 17.08
N ASN A 47 -3.43 -19.90 16.10
CA ASN A 47 -3.99 -21.26 16.23
C ASN A 47 -3.05 -22.36 15.74
N SER A 48 -1.86 -22.01 15.26
CA SER A 48 -0.85 -22.92 14.68
C SER A 48 -1.33 -23.71 13.47
N ALA A 49 -2.37 -23.26 12.77
CA ALA A 49 -2.79 -23.85 11.51
C ALA A 49 -1.64 -23.72 10.48
N GLN A 50 -1.28 -24.82 9.82
CA GLN A 50 -0.24 -24.83 8.79
C GLN A 50 -0.77 -24.29 7.46
N ASN A 51 0.15 -23.73 6.66
CA ASN A 51 -0.15 -23.09 5.37
C ASN A 51 -1.21 -21.98 5.50
N ALA A 52 -1.10 -21.24 6.59
CA ALA A 52 -2.07 -20.27 7.05
C ALA A 52 -1.36 -19.05 7.64
N VAL A 53 -2.06 -17.91 7.68
CA VAL A 53 -1.58 -16.64 8.23
C VAL A 53 -2.67 -15.98 9.07
N ASP A 54 -2.25 -15.13 10.00
CA ASP A 54 -3.14 -14.24 10.72
C ASP A 54 -3.26 -12.91 9.97
N LEU A 55 -4.48 -12.36 9.94
CA LEU A 55 -4.74 -11.02 9.45
C LEU A 55 -5.45 -10.18 10.52
N THR A 56 -4.99 -8.94 10.69
CA THR A 56 -5.60 -7.92 11.55
C THR A 56 -5.63 -6.57 10.83
N THR A 57 -6.46 -5.65 11.32
CA THR A 57 -6.55 -4.28 10.80
C THR A 57 -6.67 -3.26 11.94
N ASN A 58 -6.21 -2.03 11.72
CA ASN A 58 -6.48 -0.90 12.62
C ASN A 58 -7.78 -0.14 12.29
N ALA A 59 -8.49 -0.55 11.23
CA ALA A 59 -9.71 0.10 10.78
C ALA A 59 -10.80 0.07 11.86
N THR A 60 -11.41 1.22 12.12
CA THR A 60 -12.49 1.37 13.12
C THR A 60 -13.87 1.57 12.51
N GLY A 61 -13.96 1.73 11.20
CA GLY A 61 -15.20 1.98 10.46
C GLY A 61 -16.05 0.73 10.21
N ALA A 62 -17.08 0.87 9.37
CA ALA A 62 -17.85 -0.27 8.87
C ALA A 62 -17.17 -0.99 7.69
N THR A 63 -16.30 -0.27 6.99
CA THR A 63 -15.48 -0.75 5.87
C THR A 63 -14.04 -0.29 6.07
N LEU A 64 -13.11 -0.92 5.35
CA LEU A 64 -11.73 -0.41 5.24
C LEU A 64 -11.72 0.95 4.52
N ALA A 65 -10.80 1.82 4.88
CA ALA A 65 -10.58 3.12 4.25
C ALA A 65 -9.14 3.27 3.76
N VAL A 66 -8.90 4.22 2.85
CA VAL A 66 -7.54 4.65 2.50
C VAL A 66 -6.80 5.10 3.77
N GLY A 67 -5.54 4.68 3.91
CA GLY A 67 -4.72 4.95 5.09
C GLY A 67 -4.84 3.92 6.22
N ASP A 68 -5.87 3.07 6.22
CA ASP A 68 -5.94 1.94 7.17
C ASP A 68 -4.77 0.97 6.92
N ALA A 69 -4.34 0.29 7.98
CA ALA A 69 -3.27 -0.69 7.96
C ALA A 69 -3.82 -2.10 8.14
N ILE A 70 -3.50 -3.00 7.20
CA ILE A 70 -3.72 -4.44 7.32
C ILE A 70 -2.39 -5.10 7.66
N THR A 71 -2.36 -5.91 8.72
CA THR A 71 -1.16 -6.65 9.14
C THR A 71 -1.36 -8.14 8.89
N LEU A 72 -0.53 -8.70 8.01
CA LEU A 72 -0.34 -10.13 7.85
C LEU A 72 0.76 -10.58 8.81
N THR A 73 0.48 -11.63 9.59
CA THR A 73 1.46 -12.23 10.50
C THR A 73 1.54 -13.74 10.27
N TYR A 74 2.75 -14.28 10.23
CA TYR A 74 2.99 -15.72 10.12
C TYR A 74 4.07 -16.17 11.09
N ARG A 75 4.05 -17.45 11.45
CA ARG A 75 5.18 -18.14 12.08
C ARG A 75 5.90 -18.97 11.03
N TYR A 76 7.19 -18.73 10.87
CA TYR A 76 8.04 -19.47 9.92
C TYR A 76 8.62 -20.72 10.59
N ASN A 77 8.56 -21.85 9.92
CA ASN A 77 9.14 -23.10 10.40
C ASN A 77 9.88 -23.85 9.30
N ASP A 78 11.15 -24.15 9.58
CA ASP A 78 12.00 -25.01 8.78
C ASP A 78 12.73 -25.96 9.73
N THR A 79 12.43 -27.24 9.60
CA THR A 79 12.91 -28.30 10.50
C THR A 79 14.40 -28.62 10.34
N ASP A 80 15.03 -28.15 9.26
CA ASP A 80 16.46 -28.36 9.03
C ASP A 80 17.29 -27.16 9.52
N GLY A 81 16.62 -26.08 9.93
CA GLY A 81 17.23 -24.92 10.58
C GLY A 81 17.53 -23.75 9.64
N ASP A 82 17.03 -23.80 8.41
CA ASP A 82 17.22 -22.72 7.43
C ASP A 82 16.49 -21.43 7.86
N GLY A 83 17.02 -20.29 7.44
CA GLY A 83 16.45 -18.96 7.75
C GLY A 83 15.25 -18.62 6.87
N ASP A 84 14.47 -17.62 7.28
CA ASP A 84 13.28 -17.16 6.54
C ASP A 84 13.60 -16.14 5.45
N ALA A 85 13.04 -16.34 4.25
CA ALA A 85 13.06 -15.39 3.13
C ALA A 85 11.64 -15.14 2.55
N SER A 86 10.59 -15.50 3.29
CA SER A 86 9.20 -15.38 2.85
C SER A 86 8.76 -13.91 2.71
N ASN A 87 9.42 -12.99 3.41
CA ASN A 87 9.15 -11.54 3.37
C ASN A 87 9.41 -10.90 1.99
N THR A 88 10.26 -11.48 1.15
CA THR A 88 10.46 -11.01 -0.24
C THR A 88 9.48 -11.65 -1.24
N HIS A 89 8.59 -12.51 -0.74
CA HIS A 89 7.62 -13.27 -1.52
C HIS A 89 6.19 -12.98 -1.07
N VAL A 90 5.94 -11.75 -0.59
CA VAL A 90 4.62 -11.22 -0.27
C VAL A 90 4.22 -10.18 -1.32
N THR A 91 3.03 -10.33 -1.89
CA THR A 91 2.46 -9.35 -2.83
C THR A 91 1.04 -9.01 -2.43
N TRP A 92 0.76 -7.70 -2.31
CA TRP A 92 -0.57 -7.16 -2.07
C TRP A 92 -1.21 -6.69 -3.37
N TYR A 93 -2.53 -6.79 -3.45
CA TYR A 93 -3.32 -6.36 -4.60
C TYR A 93 -4.57 -5.66 -4.10
N TYR A 94 -5.06 -4.68 -4.87
CA TYR A 94 -6.43 -4.24 -4.78
C TYR A 94 -7.24 -4.83 -5.92
N VAL A 95 -8.51 -5.16 -5.66
CA VAL A 95 -9.42 -5.72 -6.66
C VAL A 95 -10.45 -4.67 -7.04
N LYS A 96 -10.43 -4.21 -8.29
CA LYS A 96 -11.41 -3.25 -8.84
C LYS A 96 -12.12 -3.87 -10.02
N SER A 97 -13.45 -3.87 -9.97
CA SER A 97 -14.29 -4.44 -11.05
C SER A 97 -13.89 -5.87 -11.45
N GLY A 98 -13.45 -6.67 -10.48
CA GLY A 98 -13.00 -8.06 -10.67
C GLY A 98 -11.57 -8.22 -11.20
N SER A 99 -10.81 -7.14 -11.37
CA SER A 99 -9.40 -7.19 -11.79
C SER A 99 -8.46 -6.98 -10.63
N ASP A 100 -7.49 -7.88 -10.48
CA ASP A 100 -6.40 -7.77 -9.51
C ASP A 100 -5.34 -6.80 -10.03
N THR A 101 -5.03 -5.75 -9.27
CA THR A 101 -3.91 -4.85 -9.58
C THR A 101 -2.89 -4.88 -8.45
N PRO A 102 -1.60 -5.14 -8.73
CA PRO A 102 -0.56 -5.14 -7.71
C PRO A 102 -0.44 -3.77 -7.04
N ILE A 103 -0.32 -3.77 -5.72
CA ILE A 103 0.11 -2.61 -4.95
C ILE A 103 1.64 -2.63 -4.93
N THR A 104 2.26 -1.51 -5.34
CA THR A 104 3.72 -1.42 -5.53
C THR A 104 4.44 -0.63 -4.44
N SER A 105 3.70 0.00 -3.52
CA SER A 105 4.23 0.79 -2.41
C SER A 105 3.26 0.81 -1.23
N GLY A 106 3.68 1.37 -0.09
CA GLY A 106 2.82 1.48 1.10
C GLY A 106 2.79 0.21 1.94
N PHE A 107 3.81 -0.65 1.82
CA PHE A 107 3.93 -1.84 2.65
C PHE A 107 5.33 -1.97 3.26
N ILE A 108 5.40 -2.67 4.38
CA ILE A 108 6.64 -3.01 5.10
C ILE A 108 6.63 -4.50 5.37
N HIS A 109 7.61 -5.23 4.83
CA HIS A 109 7.79 -6.66 5.06
C HIS A 109 8.95 -6.91 6.01
N THR A 110 8.73 -7.75 7.01
CA THR A 110 9.76 -8.17 7.98
C THR A 110 9.78 -9.70 8.03
N GLY A 111 10.90 -10.31 7.68
CA GLY A 111 11.08 -11.76 7.81
C GLY A 111 11.26 -12.16 9.27
N SER A 112 10.96 -13.42 9.59
CA SER A 112 11.32 -13.99 10.88
C SER A 112 12.84 -14.02 11.06
N THR A 113 13.33 -13.63 12.24
CA THR A 113 14.77 -13.67 12.55
C THR A 113 15.25 -15.05 13.03
N THR A 114 14.32 -15.94 13.38
CA THR A 114 14.61 -17.29 13.86
C THR A 114 13.59 -18.31 13.32
N VAL A 115 13.98 -19.58 13.24
CA VAL A 115 13.02 -20.68 13.07
C VAL A 115 12.04 -20.70 14.25
N GLY A 116 10.76 -20.88 13.96
CA GLY A 116 9.67 -20.79 14.93
C GLY A 116 9.30 -19.36 15.34
N GLY A 117 10.03 -18.35 14.84
CA GLY A 117 9.75 -16.94 15.04
C GLY A 117 8.66 -16.41 14.12
N THR A 118 8.38 -15.11 14.25
CA THR A 118 7.29 -14.44 13.55
C THR A 118 7.82 -13.51 12.48
N GLY A 119 7.28 -13.63 11.27
CA GLY A 119 7.40 -12.64 10.20
C GLY A 119 6.09 -11.86 10.01
N THR A 120 6.20 -10.66 9.45
CA THR A 120 5.08 -9.74 9.23
C THR A 120 5.11 -9.09 7.85
N SER A 121 3.94 -8.69 7.39
CA SER A 121 3.77 -7.75 6.29
C SER A 121 2.65 -6.79 6.62
N VAL A 122 2.96 -5.51 6.74
CA VAL A 122 1.99 -4.44 7.00
C VAL A 122 1.73 -3.69 5.71
N LEU A 123 0.49 -3.61 5.26
CA LEU A 123 0.02 -2.78 4.15
C LEU A 123 -0.74 -1.59 4.71
N THR A 124 -0.31 -0.37 4.41
CA THR A 124 -1.13 0.84 4.48
C THR A 124 -1.88 0.98 3.16
N ILE A 125 -3.21 0.96 3.20
CA ILE A 125 -4.07 0.97 2.01
C ILE A 125 -3.83 2.27 1.23
N PRO A 126 -3.30 2.19 -0.01
CA PRO A 126 -2.97 3.38 -0.78
C PRO A 126 -4.22 4.01 -1.38
N ALA A 127 -4.15 5.31 -1.69
CA ALA A 127 -5.26 6.04 -2.32
C ALA A 127 -5.77 5.34 -3.59
N VAL A 128 -4.88 4.82 -4.44
CA VAL A 128 -5.23 4.08 -5.67
C VAL A 128 -6.16 2.87 -5.45
N ALA A 129 -6.26 2.35 -4.23
CA ALA A 129 -7.16 1.26 -3.87
C ALA A 129 -8.58 1.72 -3.51
N MET A 130 -8.85 3.03 -3.39
CA MET A 130 -10.19 3.57 -3.07
C MET A 130 -11.26 3.04 -4.03
N GLY A 131 -12.38 2.56 -3.48
CA GLY A 131 -13.46 1.92 -4.23
C GLY A 131 -13.18 0.48 -4.68
N ALA A 132 -12.01 -0.10 -4.34
CA ALA A 132 -11.76 -1.53 -4.53
C ALA A 132 -12.74 -2.37 -3.71
N SER A 133 -13.18 -3.50 -4.24
CA SER A 133 -14.11 -4.40 -3.57
C SER A 133 -13.41 -5.31 -2.56
N ALA A 134 -12.11 -5.53 -2.73
CA ALA A 134 -11.31 -6.42 -1.89
C ALA A 134 -9.84 -6.00 -1.86
N ILE A 135 -9.16 -6.37 -0.78
CA ILE A 135 -7.70 -6.42 -0.72
C ILE A 135 -7.29 -7.89 -0.77
N LYS A 136 -6.43 -8.24 -1.73
CA LYS A 136 -5.89 -9.58 -1.90
C LYS A 136 -4.43 -9.61 -1.44
N VAL A 137 -4.02 -10.73 -0.88
CA VAL A 137 -2.61 -10.99 -0.55
C VAL A 137 -2.19 -12.38 -0.98
N VAL A 138 -0.97 -12.46 -1.50
CA VAL A 138 -0.29 -13.71 -1.84
C VAL A 138 1.02 -13.74 -1.08
N VAL A 139 1.29 -14.83 -0.36
CA VAL A 139 2.58 -15.08 0.30
C VAL A 139 3.05 -16.49 0.00
N GLN A 140 4.34 -16.68 -0.23
CA GLN A 140 4.95 -18.00 -0.37
C GLN A 140 5.95 -18.26 0.76
N ALA A 141 5.87 -19.45 1.36
CA ALA A 141 6.91 -19.92 2.28
C ALA A 141 8.23 -20.04 1.52
N TYR A 142 9.30 -19.42 2.03
CA TYR A 142 10.58 -19.44 1.35
C TYR A 142 11.73 -19.48 2.37
N SER A 143 12.67 -20.41 2.19
CA SER A 143 13.88 -20.53 3.00
C SER A 143 15.03 -19.74 2.37
N VAL A 144 15.97 -19.27 3.18
CA VAL A 144 17.20 -18.61 2.71
C VAL A 144 18.13 -19.61 2.03
N THR A 145 18.16 -20.84 2.54
CA THR A 145 18.94 -21.97 2.05
C THR A 145 18.06 -23.22 2.00
N GLY A 146 18.59 -24.30 1.43
CA GLY A 146 17.89 -25.59 1.37
C GLY A 146 17.43 -25.99 -0.04
N ASP A 147 17.17 -27.28 -0.19
CA ASP A 147 16.60 -27.90 -1.39
C ASP A 147 15.55 -28.91 -0.91
N PRO A 148 14.23 -28.61 -1.01
CA PRO A 148 13.63 -27.49 -1.74
C PRO A 148 13.62 -26.17 -0.95
N ILE A 149 13.84 -25.05 -1.65
CA ILE A 149 13.88 -23.70 -1.06
C ILE A 149 12.49 -23.06 -0.86
N ALA A 150 11.48 -23.52 -1.61
CA ALA A 150 10.16 -22.94 -1.64
C ALA A 150 9.11 -23.93 -1.11
N GLY A 151 8.20 -23.42 -0.29
CA GLY A 151 7.03 -24.15 0.18
C GLY A 151 5.73 -23.65 -0.43
N GLN A 152 4.63 -23.87 0.30
CA GLN A 152 3.28 -23.58 -0.16
C GLN A 152 3.06 -22.08 -0.39
N THR A 153 2.43 -21.75 -1.51
CA THR A 153 1.85 -20.42 -1.74
C THR A 153 0.47 -20.34 -1.09
N ILE A 154 0.26 -19.33 -0.26
CA ILE A 154 -1.00 -18.98 0.40
C ILE A 154 -1.58 -17.79 -0.36
N THR A 155 -2.82 -17.93 -0.84
CA THR A 155 -3.55 -16.87 -1.53
C THR A 155 -4.83 -16.58 -0.78
N ILE A 156 -5.00 -15.34 -0.37
CA ILE A 156 -6.22 -14.83 0.26
C ILE A 156 -6.80 -13.81 -0.72
N ALA A 157 -7.85 -14.22 -1.45
CA ALA A 157 -8.47 -13.41 -2.50
C ALA A 157 -9.14 -12.13 -1.96
N ASP A 158 -9.58 -12.17 -0.71
CA ASP A 158 -10.08 -11.02 0.05
C ASP A 158 -9.68 -11.20 1.50
N THR A 159 -9.01 -10.22 2.10
CA THR A 159 -8.53 -10.27 3.48
C THR A 159 -9.66 -10.47 4.49
N ARG A 160 -10.90 -10.09 4.15
CA ARG A 160 -12.07 -10.30 5.03
C ARG A 160 -12.46 -11.78 5.13
N ASP A 161 -12.14 -12.56 4.10
CA ASP A 161 -12.50 -13.98 3.99
C ASP A 161 -11.42 -14.89 4.60
N ASN A 162 -10.44 -14.33 5.30
CA ASN A 162 -9.41 -15.13 5.97
C ASN A 162 -9.98 -15.92 7.14
N THR A 163 -10.10 -17.22 6.94
CA THR A 163 -10.55 -18.18 7.97
C THR A 163 -9.39 -18.81 8.75
N SER A 164 -8.14 -18.49 8.36
CA SER A 164 -6.93 -19.14 8.87
C SER A 164 -6.52 -18.68 10.27
N GLY A 165 -6.91 -17.47 10.70
CA GLY A 165 -6.55 -16.90 12.00
C GLY A 165 -6.54 -15.37 12.02
N GLY A 166 -6.30 -14.79 13.20
CA GLY A 166 -6.40 -13.34 13.44
C GLY A 166 -7.83 -12.86 13.68
N SER A 167 -8.03 -11.53 13.66
CA SER A 167 -9.35 -10.91 13.82
C SER A 167 -10.10 -10.73 12.49
N GLY A 168 -9.44 -11.00 11.36
CA GLY A 168 -9.95 -10.69 10.03
C GLY A 168 -9.89 -9.19 9.72
N THR A 169 -10.35 -8.82 8.52
CA THR A 169 -10.50 -7.42 8.11
C THR A 169 -11.96 -7.07 7.83
N LEU A 170 -12.26 -5.78 7.80
CA LEU A 170 -13.60 -5.28 7.47
C LEU A 170 -13.95 -5.49 5.99
N PRO A 171 -15.24 -5.55 5.63
CA PRO A 171 -15.69 -5.70 4.25
C PRO A 171 -15.40 -4.45 3.40
N GLY A 172 -15.38 -4.63 2.07
CA GLY A 172 -15.34 -3.55 1.08
C GLY A 172 -16.74 -3.01 0.70
N PRO A 173 -16.80 -1.96 -0.14
CA PRO A 173 -15.68 -1.33 -0.84
C PRO A 173 -14.82 -0.43 0.06
N ILE A 174 -13.57 -0.20 -0.36
CA ILE A 174 -12.65 0.71 0.33
C ILE A 174 -13.18 2.14 0.29
N SER A 175 -13.46 2.72 1.45
CA SER A 175 -13.92 4.09 1.62
C SER A 175 -12.80 5.11 1.44
N PRO A 176 -13.13 6.39 1.18
CA PRO A 176 -12.18 7.49 1.32
C PRO A 176 -11.55 7.51 2.73
N GLY A 177 -10.33 8.02 2.81
CA GLY A 177 -9.64 8.25 4.08
C GLY A 177 -10.32 9.33 4.94
N ALA A 178 -9.78 9.53 6.14
CA ALA A 178 -10.32 10.51 7.11
C ALA A 178 -9.98 11.96 6.74
N SER A 179 -9.05 12.18 5.81
CA SER A 179 -8.49 13.49 5.49
C SER A 179 -9.09 14.04 4.20
N ILE A 180 -10.40 14.29 4.21
CA ILE A 180 -11.07 14.85 3.04
C ILE A 180 -10.88 16.37 3.04
N THR A 181 -10.45 16.92 1.91
CA THR A 181 -10.38 18.36 1.70
C THR A 181 -10.94 18.77 0.35
N GLY A 182 -11.09 20.07 0.13
CA GLY A 182 -11.51 20.62 -1.15
C GLY A 182 -10.86 21.95 -1.49
N GLY A 183 -10.93 22.32 -2.76
CA GLY A 183 -10.29 23.52 -3.32
C GLY A 183 -11.12 24.13 -4.44
N ILE A 184 -10.89 25.41 -4.71
CA ILE A 184 -11.59 26.19 -5.73
C ILE A 184 -10.57 26.55 -6.80
N PHE A 185 -10.79 26.09 -8.02
CA PHE A 185 -9.86 26.29 -9.14
C PHE A 185 -10.56 27.00 -10.28
N ARG A 186 -9.83 27.78 -11.08
CA ARG A 186 -10.40 28.32 -12.31
C ARG A 186 -10.61 27.19 -13.33
N GLN A 187 -11.77 27.14 -13.98
CA GLN A 187 -12.11 26.04 -14.89
C GLN A 187 -11.15 25.95 -16.09
N SER A 188 -10.70 27.09 -16.61
CA SER A 188 -9.77 27.14 -17.75
C SER A 188 -8.37 26.64 -17.45
N ASP A 189 -7.99 26.51 -16.18
CA ASP A 189 -6.70 25.93 -15.76
C ASP A 189 -6.69 24.39 -15.84
N THR A 190 -7.83 23.76 -16.13
CA THR A 190 -7.99 22.30 -16.24
C THR A 190 -7.41 21.53 -15.03
N PRO A 191 -7.86 21.84 -13.81
CA PRO A 191 -7.24 21.33 -12.58
C PRO A 191 -7.32 19.81 -12.48
N SER A 192 -6.19 19.19 -12.13
CA SER A 192 -6.07 17.78 -11.80
C SER A 192 -4.99 17.55 -10.74
N ALA A 193 -4.95 16.36 -10.16
CA ALA A 193 -3.96 15.95 -9.16
C ALA A 193 -2.52 16.28 -9.61
N GLY A 194 -1.84 17.18 -8.88
CA GLY A 194 -0.49 17.64 -9.17
C GLY A 194 -0.34 18.55 -10.40
N SER A 195 -1.42 19.12 -10.94
CA SER A 195 -1.35 19.99 -12.13
C SER A 195 -0.71 21.35 -11.85
N GLY A 196 -0.53 21.73 -10.58
CA GLY A 196 -0.07 23.06 -10.18
C GLY A 196 -1.09 24.17 -10.43
N ALA A 197 -2.36 23.82 -10.66
CA ALA A 197 -3.44 24.80 -10.79
C ALA A 197 -3.58 25.61 -9.49
N THR A 198 -3.89 26.90 -9.61
CA THR A 198 -3.97 27.77 -8.44
C THR A 198 -5.26 27.48 -7.67
N ASP A 199 -5.11 27.16 -6.39
CA ASP A 199 -6.25 27.04 -5.48
C ASP A 199 -6.62 28.40 -4.89
N TYR A 200 -7.74 28.93 -5.33
CA TYR A 200 -8.28 30.22 -4.92
C TYR A 200 -8.86 30.19 -3.51
N SER A 201 -9.23 29.03 -2.94
CA SER A 201 -9.74 28.97 -1.57
C SER A 201 -8.64 29.14 -0.52
N ARG A 202 -7.37 28.95 -0.92
CA ARG A 202 -6.18 29.01 -0.06
C ARG A 202 -5.24 30.17 -0.40
N SER A 203 -5.55 30.94 -1.44
CA SER A 203 -4.76 32.09 -1.85
C SER A 203 -5.24 33.38 -1.20
N SER A 204 -4.31 34.16 -0.66
CA SER A 204 -4.55 35.54 -0.19
C SER A 204 -4.17 36.63 -1.20
N VAL A 205 -3.56 36.25 -2.34
CA VAL A 205 -2.97 37.18 -3.32
C VAL A 205 -3.66 37.16 -4.68
N VAL A 206 -4.13 36.00 -5.12
CA VAL A 206 -5.03 35.88 -6.27
C VAL A 206 -6.47 35.84 -5.80
N HIS A 207 -7.34 36.51 -6.55
CA HIS A 207 -8.76 36.64 -6.24
C HIS A 207 -9.60 36.13 -7.40
N PRO A 208 -10.76 35.50 -7.12
CA PRO A 208 -11.74 35.19 -8.16
C PRO A 208 -12.20 36.46 -8.90
N VAL A 209 -12.53 36.31 -10.17
CA VAL A 209 -12.88 37.39 -11.09
C VAL A 209 -14.30 37.19 -11.61
N VAL A 210 -15.08 38.28 -11.63
CA VAL A 210 -16.43 38.32 -12.20
C VAL A 210 -16.42 37.89 -13.68
N GLY A 211 -17.38 37.05 -14.06
CA GLY A 211 -17.53 36.50 -15.41
C GLY A 211 -16.73 35.23 -15.68
N GLU A 212 -15.77 34.88 -14.82
CA GLU A 212 -15.02 33.63 -14.93
C GLU A 212 -15.77 32.48 -14.24
N THR A 213 -15.51 31.26 -14.71
CA THR A 213 -16.06 30.03 -14.14
C THR A 213 -15.02 29.32 -13.28
N TYR A 214 -15.43 28.94 -12.09
CA TYR A 214 -14.64 28.19 -11.12
C TYR A 214 -15.23 26.80 -10.91
N VAL A 215 -14.37 25.86 -10.56
CA VAL A 215 -14.72 24.49 -10.26
C VAL A 215 -14.30 24.13 -8.85
N PHE A 216 -15.19 23.43 -8.14
CA PHE A 216 -14.90 22.82 -6.85
C PHE A 216 -14.37 21.39 -7.07
N ARG A 217 -13.30 21.04 -6.36
CA ARG A 217 -12.76 19.68 -6.35
C ARG A 217 -12.54 19.26 -4.90
N ALA A 218 -13.07 18.11 -4.53
CA ALA A 218 -12.75 17.43 -3.28
C ALA A 218 -11.78 16.29 -3.57
N TRP A 219 -10.89 16.00 -2.62
CA TRP A 219 -9.96 14.88 -2.70
C TRP A 219 -9.63 14.34 -1.30
N ASP A 220 -9.07 13.14 -1.29
CA ASP A 220 -8.46 12.54 -0.10
C ASP A 220 -7.02 13.07 0.02
N ASP A 221 -6.82 14.00 0.95
CA ASP A 221 -5.57 14.70 1.27
C ASP A 221 -4.69 13.80 2.14
N ALA A 222 -4.05 12.83 1.49
CA ALA A 222 -3.38 11.73 2.16
C ALA A 222 -2.21 12.18 3.05
N ASN A 223 -1.65 13.37 2.78
CA ASN A 223 -0.52 13.94 3.52
C ASN A 223 -0.91 15.15 4.40
N ASN A 224 -2.19 15.51 4.45
CA ASN A 224 -2.75 16.62 5.22
C ASN A 224 -2.12 17.99 4.92
N ASN A 225 -1.67 18.24 3.69
CA ASN A 225 -1.06 19.51 3.32
C ASN A 225 -2.07 20.49 2.67
N GLY A 226 -3.29 20.04 2.38
CA GLY A 226 -4.33 20.83 1.73
C GLY A 226 -4.07 21.14 0.25
N VAL A 227 -3.11 20.49 -0.39
CA VAL A 227 -2.75 20.64 -1.81
C VAL A 227 -3.21 19.40 -2.54
N TRP A 228 -3.73 19.55 -3.76
CA TRP A 228 -4.12 18.39 -4.57
C TRP A 228 -2.89 17.82 -5.29
N ASP A 229 -2.22 16.87 -4.66
CA ASP A 229 -0.94 16.30 -5.09
C ASP A 229 -1.10 15.15 -6.10
N THR A 230 -0.03 14.84 -6.83
CA THR A 230 0.00 13.67 -7.73
C THR A 230 -0.25 12.39 -6.94
N GLY A 231 -1.25 11.60 -7.38
CA GLY A 231 -1.62 10.33 -6.76
C GLY A 231 -2.82 10.40 -5.82
N GLU A 232 -3.27 11.62 -5.48
CA GLU A 232 -4.49 11.81 -4.71
C GLU A 232 -5.74 11.72 -5.57
N ILE A 233 -6.76 11.05 -5.03
CA ILE A 233 -7.97 10.74 -5.78
C ILE A 233 -9.00 11.84 -5.60
N ARG A 234 -9.54 12.30 -6.73
CA ARG A 234 -10.74 13.16 -6.74
C ARG A 234 -11.93 12.41 -6.15
N LEU A 235 -12.58 13.05 -5.20
CA LEU A 235 -13.86 12.65 -4.65
C LEU A 235 -15.00 13.39 -5.34
N THR A 236 -16.17 12.75 -5.39
CA THR A 236 -17.41 13.36 -5.86
C THR A 236 -18.32 13.54 -4.64
N PRO A 237 -18.46 14.77 -4.12
CA PRO A 237 -19.39 15.04 -3.03
C PRO A 237 -20.83 14.70 -3.44
N THR A 238 -21.61 14.26 -2.46
CA THR A 238 -23.05 14.04 -2.58
C THR A 238 -23.83 15.35 -2.58
N THR A 239 -23.32 16.36 -1.86
CA THR A 239 -23.90 17.70 -1.82
C THR A 239 -22.81 18.75 -2.01
N ILE A 240 -23.15 19.83 -2.73
CA ILE A 240 -22.30 21.00 -2.94
C ILE A 240 -23.18 22.24 -2.79
N GLN A 241 -22.70 23.26 -2.10
CA GLN A 241 -23.33 24.57 -2.01
C GLN A 241 -22.26 25.67 -1.99
N TRP A 242 -22.22 26.51 -3.03
CA TRP A 242 -21.36 27.69 -3.05
C TRP A 242 -21.91 28.77 -2.13
N GLN A 243 -21.03 29.47 -1.41
CA GLN A 243 -21.43 30.55 -0.50
C GLN A 243 -20.49 31.75 -0.59
N LEU A 244 -20.99 32.88 -0.09
CA LEU A 244 -20.25 34.13 0.03
C LEU A 244 -19.96 34.43 1.50
N ASP A 245 -18.73 34.86 1.75
CA ASP A 245 -18.22 35.25 3.06
C ASP A 245 -17.56 36.63 3.05
N GLY A 246 -17.46 37.21 4.23
CA GLY A 246 -16.66 38.39 4.48
C GLY A 246 -17.40 39.69 4.23
N THR A 247 -16.64 40.76 4.08
CA THR A 247 -17.17 42.12 4.02
C THR A 247 -16.79 42.73 2.69
N ASN A 248 -17.79 43.17 1.93
CA ASN A 248 -17.50 43.86 0.67
C ASN A 248 -16.86 45.23 0.93
N SER A 249 -15.94 45.62 0.05
CA SER A 249 -15.41 46.98 0.03
C SER A 249 -16.43 47.93 -0.60
N THR A 250 -16.50 49.17 -0.11
CA THR A 250 -17.23 50.24 -0.78
C THR A 250 -16.68 50.43 -2.20
N ALA A 251 -17.48 50.11 -3.21
CA ALA A 251 -17.26 50.63 -4.55
C ALA A 251 -17.35 52.17 -4.47
N ASN A 252 -16.62 52.88 -5.35
CA ASN A 252 -16.61 54.35 -5.36
C ASN A 252 -18.06 54.87 -5.59
N GLY A 253 -18.73 55.30 -4.51
CA GLY A 253 -20.17 55.59 -4.50
C GLY A 253 -20.84 55.30 -3.14
N SER A 254 -22.14 55.61 -3.03
CA SER A 254 -22.94 55.55 -1.79
C SER A 254 -23.36 54.13 -1.36
N SER A 255 -22.65 53.09 -1.79
CA SER A 255 -22.98 51.71 -1.45
C SER A 255 -22.72 51.45 0.04
N THR A 256 -23.67 50.85 0.73
CA THR A 256 -23.48 50.42 2.12
C THR A 256 -22.63 49.16 2.17
N VAL A 257 -21.70 49.11 3.12
CA VAL A 257 -20.93 47.90 3.43
C VAL A 257 -21.89 46.81 3.93
N ALA A 258 -21.77 45.62 3.36
CA ALA A 258 -22.48 44.42 3.76
C ALA A 258 -21.48 43.37 4.22
N THR A 259 -21.84 42.61 5.24
CA THR A 259 -21.06 41.46 5.73
C THR A 259 -21.91 40.22 5.60
N LEU A 260 -21.36 39.21 4.94
CA LEU A 260 -21.98 37.91 4.75
C LEU A 260 -21.18 36.85 5.51
N SER A 261 -21.88 35.85 6.02
CA SER A 261 -21.29 34.68 6.66
C SER A 261 -22.07 33.46 6.20
N HIS A 262 -21.39 32.58 5.47
CA HIS A 262 -21.92 31.36 4.89
C HIS A 262 -23.19 31.61 4.08
N GLN A 263 -23.24 32.75 3.36
CA GLN A 263 -24.43 33.13 2.62
C GLN A 263 -24.55 32.28 1.36
N ALA A 264 -25.46 31.31 1.39
CA ALA A 264 -25.71 30.42 0.26
C ALA A 264 -26.07 31.22 -1.01
N ILE A 265 -25.40 30.87 -2.11
CA ILE A 265 -25.71 31.37 -3.44
C ILE A 265 -26.81 30.49 -4.02
N VAL A 266 -27.99 31.07 -4.21
CA VAL A 266 -29.19 30.32 -4.59
C VAL A 266 -28.99 29.62 -5.94
N GLY A 267 -29.19 28.30 -5.96
CA GLY A 267 -29.06 27.48 -7.17
C GLY A 267 -27.63 27.09 -7.56
N ALA A 268 -26.61 27.60 -6.86
CA ALA A 268 -25.22 27.19 -7.06
C ALA A 268 -24.91 25.92 -6.26
N THR A 269 -25.46 24.79 -6.72
CA THR A 269 -25.35 23.48 -6.05
C THR A 269 -24.54 22.45 -6.85
N THR A 270 -23.88 22.88 -7.92
CA THR A 270 -23.03 22.04 -8.78
C THR A 270 -21.56 22.24 -8.47
N ASP A 271 -20.69 21.36 -8.99
CA ASP A 271 -19.23 21.51 -8.87
C ASP A 271 -18.65 22.66 -9.69
N THR A 272 -19.49 23.40 -10.42
CA THR A 272 -19.12 24.59 -11.19
C THR A 272 -19.94 25.80 -10.76
N TYR A 273 -19.30 26.96 -10.77
CA TYR A 273 -19.95 28.25 -10.51
C TYR A 273 -19.31 29.36 -11.34
N THR A 274 -20.14 30.08 -12.09
CA THR A 274 -19.71 31.30 -12.81
C THR A 274 -20.08 32.49 -11.98
N ILE A 275 -19.09 33.31 -11.62
CA ILE A 275 -19.34 34.52 -10.83
C ILE A 275 -20.12 35.52 -11.71
N PRO A 276 -21.38 35.85 -11.39
CA PRO A 276 -22.20 36.71 -12.22
C PRO A 276 -21.69 38.16 -12.17
N ALA A 277 -22.04 38.94 -13.20
CA ALA A 277 -21.98 40.39 -13.11
C ALA A 277 -22.93 40.89 -12.00
N ASN A 278 -22.67 42.08 -11.46
CA ASN A 278 -23.36 42.60 -10.27
C ASN A 278 -24.89 42.55 -10.36
N SER A 279 -25.47 42.79 -11.54
CA SER A 279 -26.92 42.74 -11.77
C SER A 279 -27.55 41.34 -11.68
N GLY A 280 -26.73 40.29 -11.76
CA GLY A 280 -27.15 38.88 -11.65
C GLY A 280 -26.73 38.20 -10.35
N SER A 281 -26.12 38.94 -9.41
CA SER A 281 -25.72 38.43 -8.10
C SER A 281 -26.92 38.17 -7.19
N SER A 282 -26.84 37.10 -6.40
CA SER A 282 -27.82 36.79 -5.35
C SER A 282 -27.39 37.27 -3.95
N SER A 283 -26.28 38.01 -3.83
CA SER A 283 -25.75 38.50 -2.56
C SER A 283 -26.65 39.51 -1.85
N GLY A 284 -27.55 40.17 -2.61
CA GLY A 284 -28.34 41.30 -2.13
C GLY A 284 -27.56 42.61 -1.98
N ALA A 285 -26.26 42.63 -2.28
CA ALA A 285 -25.42 43.82 -2.22
C ALA A 285 -25.39 44.57 -3.57
N ILE A 286 -25.31 45.90 -3.54
CA ILE A 286 -25.23 46.74 -4.75
C ILE A 286 -24.00 46.39 -5.64
N PRO A 287 -22.81 46.14 -5.06
CA PRO A 287 -21.66 45.65 -5.84
C PRO A 287 -21.77 44.19 -6.30
N GLY A 288 -22.90 43.51 -6.08
CA GLY A 288 -23.04 42.08 -6.28
C GLY A 288 -22.06 41.28 -5.42
N ASP A 289 -21.48 40.22 -5.99
CA ASP A 289 -20.55 39.33 -5.28
C ASP A 289 -19.15 39.96 -5.08
N GLN A 290 -18.90 41.12 -5.69
CA GLN A 290 -17.59 41.78 -5.62
C GLN A 290 -17.24 42.18 -4.18
N GLY A 291 -16.01 41.82 -3.78
CA GLY A 291 -15.49 42.10 -2.44
C GLY A 291 -15.81 41.05 -1.38
N PHE A 292 -16.65 40.06 -1.71
CA PHE A 292 -16.82 38.87 -0.87
C PHE A 292 -15.82 37.77 -1.26
N ASN A 293 -15.55 36.90 -0.31
CA ASN A 293 -14.80 35.66 -0.51
C ASN A 293 -15.76 34.56 -0.95
N LEU A 294 -15.27 33.64 -1.79
CA LEU A 294 -16.00 32.48 -2.25
C LEU A 294 -15.61 31.26 -1.42
N ASN A 295 -16.60 30.52 -0.92
CA ASN A 295 -16.40 29.25 -0.24
C ASN A 295 -17.29 28.17 -0.85
N VAL A 296 -17.09 26.91 -0.45
CA VAL A 296 -17.97 25.80 -0.79
C VAL A 296 -18.20 24.93 0.45
N ASP A 297 -19.46 24.69 0.77
CA ASP A 297 -19.90 23.67 1.71
C ASP A 297 -20.20 22.36 0.96
N PHE A 298 -19.71 21.22 1.46
CA PHE A 298 -19.81 19.94 0.78
C PHE A 298 -19.81 18.74 1.75
N ASN A 299 -20.38 17.63 1.27
CA ASN A 299 -20.44 16.34 1.97
C ASN A 299 -20.36 15.20 0.95
#